data_AF-A0A936NRN1-F1
#
_entry.id   AF-A0A936NRN1-F1
#
_cell.length_a   1.000
_cell.length_b   1.000
_cell.length_c   1.000
_cell.angle_alpha   90.00
_cell.angle_beta   90.00
_cell.angle_gamma   90.00
#
_symmetry.space_group_name_H-M   'P 1'
#
loop_
_entity.id
_entity.type
_entity.pdbx_description
1 polymer ?
#
loop_
_entity_poly.entity_id
_entity_poly.type
_entity_poly.pdbx_seq_one_letter_code
_entity_poly.pdbx_strand_id
1 'polypeptide(L)'
;MKTFFALLLAGSIVIGAANTQQKSRTVESIRAEALRPNGKNGGRPLPLAGHWNLGEAENGFDPAYQMRMIDEGHHLLPWFLMPNVHAHPQDPRWLGYYEAAIRKAARLKLPITFIGTQWEAELTISDDYFNLPQNQNPNVVLSDGRVKREVSPFGPVEPWHDVGVKWGSTRMLKLMQEWYPDPPRVIFISNNEHTRLNWIQAEEDRRFVRMFGRGKDAEFKRRVVGEGWIDRYRALQKGIRDGLSNRAWKSNSIFVAYDAFGPAHFARWAGWMEHSLYSTGRSSPWPLAWDGTSPSFYVFNWSAITDYTVFSPQVEAMNWVFMQKEALKFNPEFWFEMSTWDGHEPGDSDKRAAYARTGQKFTPARYGGMVQFGMWLLRPRVVREFRGYRDTLSEAEPYFLAIVEAVDRVHNQPTLREFWRQGELAPNRAHAHPYQTIVPPEYEKVDRWFLLDTSLDPRRPWELGTVLPVYSLALVRGARPNRQWLVYSHAPMSDRKGVQVMIPDFRNIKIDVTVAGAFHLVDEKSQRIQTIR
;
A
#
# COMPACT_ATOMS: atom_id res chain seq x y z
N MET A 1 55.64 -16.70 -5.55
CA MET A 1 54.69 -16.12 -6.54
C MET A 1 53.58 -17.09 -6.99
N LYS A 2 53.83 -18.40 -7.20
CA LYS A 2 52.78 -19.36 -7.62
C LYS A 2 51.71 -19.67 -6.56
N THR A 3 52.02 -19.60 -5.28
CA THR A 3 51.08 -19.86 -4.17
C THR A 3 50.10 -18.70 -3.92
N PHE A 4 50.44 -17.48 -4.33
CA PHE A 4 49.59 -16.29 -4.16
C PHE A 4 48.46 -16.22 -5.21
N PHE A 5 48.69 -16.73 -6.41
CA PHE A 5 47.68 -16.79 -7.48
C PHE A 5 46.58 -17.84 -7.24
N ALA A 6 46.90 -18.94 -6.57
CA ALA A 6 45.92 -20.00 -6.25
C ALA A 6 44.91 -19.56 -5.18
N LEU A 7 45.34 -18.74 -4.20
CA LEU A 7 44.46 -18.18 -3.17
C LEU A 7 43.49 -17.12 -3.71
N LEU A 8 43.91 -16.32 -4.71
CA LEU A 8 43.04 -15.34 -5.37
C LEU A 8 41.98 -15.99 -6.27
N LEU A 9 42.30 -17.09 -6.96
CA LEU A 9 41.32 -17.85 -7.74
C LEU A 9 40.31 -18.59 -6.85
N ALA A 10 40.77 -19.22 -5.76
CA ALA A 10 39.88 -19.93 -4.83
C ALA A 10 38.93 -18.98 -4.08
N GLY A 11 39.41 -17.80 -3.66
CA GLY A 11 38.56 -16.77 -3.04
C GLY A 11 37.48 -16.23 -3.99
N SER A 12 37.83 -16.03 -5.27
CA SER A 12 36.88 -15.54 -6.28
C SER A 12 35.78 -16.56 -6.62
N ILE A 13 36.11 -17.86 -6.63
CA ILE A 13 35.14 -18.94 -6.87
C ILE A 13 34.15 -19.10 -5.70
N VAL A 14 34.63 -18.99 -4.45
CA VAL A 14 33.79 -19.11 -3.26
C VAL A 14 32.83 -17.91 -3.12
N ILE A 15 33.31 -16.69 -3.39
CA ILE A 15 32.46 -15.48 -3.38
C ILE A 15 31.40 -15.54 -4.50
N GLY A 16 31.78 -16.00 -5.71
CA GLY A 16 30.85 -16.16 -6.82
C GLY A 16 29.74 -17.20 -6.54
N ALA A 17 30.08 -18.31 -5.89
CA ALA A 17 29.10 -19.35 -5.52
C ALA A 17 28.13 -18.87 -4.42
N ALA A 18 28.63 -18.16 -3.39
CA ALA A 18 27.80 -17.61 -2.32
C ALA A 18 26.80 -16.56 -2.84
N ASN A 19 27.26 -15.64 -3.70
CA ASN A 19 26.38 -14.63 -4.32
C ASN A 19 25.31 -15.27 -5.22
N THR A 20 25.67 -16.31 -5.98
CA THR A 20 24.71 -17.04 -6.82
C THR A 20 23.63 -17.74 -5.98
N GLN A 21 24.03 -18.34 -4.85
CA GLN A 21 23.10 -18.99 -3.94
C GLN A 21 22.15 -17.99 -3.24
N GLN A 22 22.67 -16.85 -2.80
CA GLN A 22 21.86 -15.79 -2.18
C GLN A 22 20.84 -15.22 -3.16
N LYS A 23 21.25 -14.94 -4.40
CA LYS A 23 20.35 -14.49 -5.47
C LYS A 23 19.24 -15.51 -5.75
N SER A 24 19.56 -16.81 -5.85
CA SER A 24 18.55 -17.86 -6.06
C SER A 24 17.51 -17.88 -4.92
N ARG A 25 17.97 -17.79 -3.66
CA ARG A 25 17.09 -17.77 -2.48
C ARG A 25 16.17 -16.54 -2.47
N THR A 26 16.69 -15.38 -2.83
CA THR A 26 15.92 -14.13 -2.88
C THR A 26 14.81 -14.22 -3.92
N VAL A 27 15.14 -14.66 -5.14
CA VAL A 27 14.16 -14.85 -6.22
C VAL A 27 13.09 -15.87 -5.83
N GLU A 28 13.47 -16.99 -5.22
CA GLU A 28 12.54 -17.99 -4.70
C GLU A 28 11.62 -17.41 -3.62
N SER A 29 12.17 -16.63 -2.69
CA SER A 29 11.42 -15.94 -1.63
C SER A 29 10.40 -14.96 -2.23
N ILE A 30 10.81 -14.10 -3.16
CA ILE A 30 9.90 -13.14 -3.83
C ILE A 30 8.72 -13.88 -4.48
N ARG A 31 8.98 -14.97 -5.22
CA ARG A 31 7.93 -15.78 -5.84
C ARG A 31 7.01 -16.40 -4.80
N ALA A 32 7.58 -17.03 -3.78
CA ALA A 32 6.81 -17.73 -2.75
C ALA A 32 5.88 -16.78 -1.99
N GLU A 33 6.36 -15.59 -1.62
CA GLU A 33 5.59 -14.65 -0.82
C GLU A 33 4.53 -13.89 -1.64
N ALA A 34 4.82 -13.58 -2.91
CA ALA A 34 3.80 -13.02 -3.81
C ALA A 34 2.64 -13.99 -4.11
N LEU A 35 2.87 -15.30 -4.00
CA LEU A 35 1.85 -16.32 -4.24
C LEU A 35 1.22 -16.87 -2.97
N ARG A 36 1.80 -16.62 -1.80
CA ARG A 36 1.28 -17.13 -0.53
C ARG A 36 -0.12 -16.55 -0.28
N PRO A 37 -1.11 -17.35 0.15
CA PRO A 37 -2.44 -16.84 0.50
C PRO A 37 -2.43 -16.04 1.82
N ASN A 38 -3.48 -15.26 2.10
CA ASN A 38 -3.62 -14.47 3.33
C ASN A 38 -3.90 -15.32 4.61
N GLY A 39 -4.00 -16.65 4.48
CA GLY A 39 -4.53 -17.56 5.49
C GLY A 39 -3.62 -17.87 6.69
N LYS A 40 -4.24 -18.30 7.81
CA LYS A 40 -3.57 -18.55 9.09
C LYS A 40 -2.65 -19.78 9.10
N ASN A 41 -2.98 -20.83 8.35
CA ASN A 41 -2.32 -22.15 8.48
C ASN A 41 -0.86 -22.17 7.97
N GLY A 42 -0.48 -21.24 7.09
CA GLY A 42 0.89 -21.08 6.57
C GLY A 42 1.59 -19.80 7.03
N GLY A 43 0.95 -19.01 7.91
CA GLY A 43 1.37 -17.68 8.29
C GLY A 43 1.17 -16.62 7.20
N ARG A 44 1.15 -15.34 7.59
CA ARG A 44 1.01 -14.21 6.65
C ARG A 44 2.16 -14.15 5.62
N PRO A 45 1.91 -13.67 4.39
CA PRO A 45 2.97 -13.35 3.42
C PRO A 45 3.94 -12.33 4.00
N LEU A 46 5.23 -12.52 3.77
CA LEU A 46 6.24 -11.50 4.09
C LEU A 46 6.12 -10.33 3.12
N PRO A 47 6.49 -9.10 3.53
CA PRO A 47 6.33 -7.93 2.68
C PRO A 47 7.36 -7.96 1.54
N LEU A 48 7.04 -7.29 0.44
CA LEU A 48 7.97 -6.93 -0.63
C LEU A 48 8.09 -5.41 -0.72
N ALA A 49 9.21 -4.90 -1.22
CA ALA A 49 9.36 -3.49 -1.54
C ALA A 49 8.88 -3.21 -2.98
N GLY A 50 8.22 -2.06 -3.18
CA GLY A 50 7.84 -1.57 -4.50
C GLY A 50 7.90 -0.05 -4.55
N HIS A 51 7.67 0.53 -5.71
CA HIS A 51 7.74 1.98 -5.90
C HIS A 51 6.68 2.48 -6.88
N TRP A 52 6.38 3.79 -6.86
CA TRP A 52 5.49 4.47 -7.80
C TRP A 52 6.24 5.19 -8.95
N ASN A 53 7.45 5.69 -8.73
CA ASN A 53 8.30 6.21 -9.81
C ASN A 53 8.71 5.05 -10.74
N LEU A 54 8.39 5.21 -12.02
CA LEU A 54 8.52 4.17 -13.04
C LEU A 54 9.88 4.23 -13.76
N GLY A 55 10.73 5.19 -13.42
CA GLY A 55 12.05 5.39 -14.03
C GLY A 55 12.00 5.79 -15.50
N GLU A 56 10.98 6.56 -15.89
CA GLU A 56 10.93 7.12 -17.25
C GLU A 56 11.89 8.30 -17.43
N ALA A 57 12.15 9.06 -16.36
CA ALA A 57 13.17 10.08 -16.34
C ALA A 57 14.56 9.45 -16.18
N GLU A 58 15.57 10.13 -16.73
CA GLU A 58 16.96 9.75 -16.57
C GLU A 58 17.34 9.67 -15.08
N ASN A 59 18.11 8.65 -14.70
CA ASN A 59 18.52 8.39 -13.31
C ASN A 59 17.34 8.16 -12.34
N GLY A 60 16.16 7.78 -12.84
CA GLY A 60 15.03 7.36 -12.02
C GLY A 60 15.08 5.87 -11.62
N PHE A 61 13.96 5.37 -11.08
CA PHE A 61 13.81 4.00 -10.58
C PHE A 61 13.46 2.99 -11.70
N ASP A 62 14.29 2.96 -12.73
CA ASP A 62 14.03 2.21 -13.96
C ASP A 62 14.02 0.68 -13.74
N PRO A 63 13.52 -0.11 -14.71
CA PRO A 63 13.51 -1.56 -14.58
C PRO A 63 14.91 -2.19 -14.40
N ALA A 64 15.98 -1.57 -14.92
CA ALA A 64 17.33 -2.09 -14.76
C ALA A 64 17.83 -1.95 -13.32
N TYR A 65 17.54 -0.83 -12.67
CA TYR A 65 17.77 -0.60 -11.25
C TYR A 65 17.11 -1.67 -10.38
N GLN A 66 15.82 -1.90 -10.59
CA GLN A 66 15.05 -2.92 -9.85
C GLN A 66 15.67 -4.31 -9.99
N MET A 67 16.05 -4.67 -11.21
CA MET A 67 16.68 -5.96 -11.51
C MET A 67 18.07 -6.10 -10.89
N ARG A 68 18.79 -5.00 -10.66
CA ARG A 68 20.08 -4.97 -9.95
C ARG A 68 19.87 -5.19 -8.45
N MET A 69 18.92 -4.48 -7.85
CA MET A 69 18.56 -4.63 -6.43
C MET A 69 18.16 -6.07 -6.08
N ILE A 70 17.39 -6.74 -6.96
CA ILE A 70 17.05 -8.16 -6.77
C ILE A 70 18.28 -9.07 -6.87
N ASP A 71 19.22 -8.76 -7.76
CA ASP A 71 20.47 -9.51 -7.88
C ASP A 71 21.36 -9.34 -6.64
N GLU A 72 21.29 -8.18 -5.99
CA GLU A 72 21.98 -7.85 -4.73
C GLU A 72 21.30 -8.50 -3.50
N GLY A 73 20.14 -9.14 -3.68
CA GLY A 73 19.45 -9.90 -2.65
C GLY A 73 18.33 -9.15 -1.94
N HIS A 74 17.86 -8.03 -2.49
CA HIS A 74 16.74 -7.27 -1.95
C HIS A 74 15.39 -7.84 -2.38
N HIS A 75 14.41 -7.88 -1.47
CA HIS A 75 13.09 -8.48 -1.70
C HIS A 75 12.11 -7.48 -2.37
N LEU A 76 12.33 -7.18 -3.64
CA LEU A 76 11.49 -6.28 -4.43
C LEU A 76 10.41 -7.06 -5.20
N LEU A 77 9.25 -6.44 -5.36
CA LEU A 77 8.25 -6.81 -6.37
C LEU A 77 8.46 -5.91 -7.60
N PRO A 78 9.01 -6.41 -8.71
CA PRO A 78 9.24 -5.59 -9.91
C PRO A 78 8.02 -4.79 -10.36
N TRP A 79 8.25 -3.54 -10.75
CA TRP A 79 7.22 -2.61 -11.23
C TRP A 79 7.60 -1.98 -12.56
N PHE A 80 6.62 -1.84 -13.42
CA PHE A 80 6.77 -1.33 -14.77
C PHE A 80 5.66 -0.33 -15.05
N LEU A 81 5.93 0.65 -15.91
CA LEU A 81 4.86 1.43 -16.52
C LEU A 81 3.88 0.49 -17.25
N MET A 82 2.58 0.68 -17.04
CA MET A 82 1.58 0.07 -17.90
C MET A 82 1.57 0.81 -19.24
N PRO A 83 1.86 0.14 -20.37
CA PRO A 83 1.95 0.82 -21.66
C PRO A 83 0.58 1.37 -22.08
N ASN A 84 0.54 2.66 -22.42
CA ASN A 84 -0.64 3.28 -23.02
C ASN A 84 -0.77 2.92 -24.51
N VAL A 85 -1.83 3.40 -25.16
CA VAL A 85 -2.12 3.11 -26.57
C VAL A 85 -1.06 3.63 -27.56
N HIS A 86 -0.22 4.58 -27.14
CA HIS A 86 0.85 5.17 -27.95
C HIS A 86 2.20 4.46 -27.79
N ALA A 87 2.33 3.53 -26.84
CA ALA A 87 3.55 2.74 -26.67
C ALA A 87 3.64 1.67 -27.78
N HIS A 88 4.49 1.93 -28.79
CA HIS A 88 4.64 1.07 -29.97
C HIS A 88 5.89 0.18 -29.91
N PRO A 89 5.78 -1.12 -30.26
CA PRO A 89 6.91 -2.05 -30.32
C PRO A 89 8.09 -1.65 -31.21
N GLN A 90 7.86 -0.75 -32.17
CA GLN A 90 8.88 -0.29 -33.10
C GLN A 90 9.72 0.88 -32.54
N ASP A 91 9.28 1.48 -31.43
CA ASP A 91 9.99 2.59 -30.80
C ASP A 91 11.13 2.04 -29.91
N PRO A 92 12.41 2.35 -30.21
CA PRO A 92 13.56 1.89 -29.43
C PRO A 92 13.49 2.30 -27.96
N ARG A 93 12.82 3.40 -27.61
CA ARG A 93 12.63 3.81 -26.21
C ARG A 93 11.94 2.72 -25.41
N TRP A 94 10.82 2.20 -25.92
CA TRP A 94 10.04 1.20 -25.21
C TRP A 94 10.71 -0.17 -25.20
N LEU A 95 11.38 -0.55 -26.28
CA LEU A 95 12.19 -1.77 -26.30
C LEU A 95 13.31 -1.71 -25.24
N GLY A 96 14.05 -0.59 -25.19
CA GLY A 96 15.11 -0.37 -24.20
C GLY A 96 14.60 -0.38 -22.76
N TYR A 97 13.41 0.16 -22.51
CA TYR A 97 12.78 0.17 -21.19
C TYR A 97 12.31 -1.22 -20.74
N TYR A 98 11.58 -1.96 -21.58
CA TYR A 98 10.91 -3.20 -21.16
C TYR A 98 11.72 -4.48 -21.39
N GLU A 99 12.34 -4.64 -22.56
CA GLU A 99 12.68 -5.98 -23.08
C GLU A 99 13.63 -6.76 -22.16
N ALA A 100 14.75 -6.14 -21.79
CA ALA A 100 15.78 -6.80 -20.98
C ALA A 100 15.24 -7.21 -19.60
N ALA A 101 14.48 -6.31 -18.96
CA ALA A 101 13.93 -6.52 -17.63
C ALA A 101 12.78 -7.54 -17.63
N ILE A 102 11.85 -7.47 -18.59
CA ILE A 102 10.76 -8.44 -18.72
C ILE A 102 11.31 -9.84 -19.04
N ARG A 103 12.28 -9.96 -19.96
CA ARG A 103 12.93 -11.25 -20.23
C ARG A 103 13.70 -11.78 -19.01
N LYS A 104 14.32 -10.91 -18.22
CA LYS A 104 14.97 -11.32 -16.96
C LYS A 104 13.93 -11.81 -15.95
N ALA A 105 12.83 -11.09 -15.77
CA ALA A 105 11.71 -11.51 -14.93
C ALA A 105 11.17 -12.88 -15.38
N ALA A 106 11.06 -13.11 -16.69
CA ALA A 106 10.66 -14.39 -17.26
C ALA A 106 11.62 -15.53 -16.90
N ARG A 107 12.93 -15.34 -17.12
CA ARG A 107 13.96 -16.33 -16.75
C ARG A 107 13.93 -16.67 -15.26
N LEU A 108 13.67 -15.67 -14.42
CA LEU A 108 13.61 -15.82 -12.97
C LEU A 108 12.21 -16.23 -12.47
N LYS A 109 11.21 -16.34 -13.36
CA LYS A 109 9.79 -16.54 -13.03
C LYS A 109 9.27 -15.57 -11.96
N LEU A 110 9.69 -14.31 -11.99
CA LEU A 110 9.28 -13.32 -11.00
C LEU A 110 7.82 -12.88 -11.19
N PRO A 111 7.06 -12.61 -10.12
CA PRO A 111 5.83 -11.81 -10.23
C PRO A 111 6.18 -10.41 -10.78
N ILE A 112 5.25 -9.79 -11.51
CA ILE A 112 5.44 -8.45 -12.09
C ILE A 112 4.23 -7.55 -11.84
N THR A 113 4.50 -6.25 -11.71
CA THR A 113 3.50 -5.21 -11.51
C THR A 113 3.52 -4.22 -12.68
N PHE A 114 2.36 -3.88 -13.22
CA PHE A 114 2.17 -2.76 -14.14
C PHE A 114 1.41 -1.65 -13.44
N ILE A 115 2.03 -0.49 -13.32
CA ILE A 115 1.43 0.70 -12.72
C ILE A 115 0.91 1.57 -13.86
N GLY A 116 -0.40 1.73 -13.90
CA GLY A 116 -1.10 2.56 -14.87
C GLY A 116 -1.60 3.86 -14.28
N THR A 117 -2.23 4.64 -15.15
CA THR A 117 -2.87 5.90 -14.79
C THR A 117 -4.28 5.65 -14.24
N GLN A 118 -5.16 6.63 -14.41
CA GLN A 118 -6.58 6.55 -14.13
C GLN A 118 -7.29 5.88 -15.32
N TRP A 119 -7.52 4.57 -15.26
CA TRP A 119 -8.00 3.80 -16.41
C TRP A 119 -9.35 4.28 -16.92
N GLU A 120 -10.24 4.62 -16.00
CA GLU A 120 -11.59 5.11 -16.24
C GLU A 120 -11.63 6.54 -16.78
N ALA A 121 -10.52 7.31 -16.72
CA ALA A 121 -10.49 8.67 -17.23
C ALA A 121 -10.78 8.72 -18.74
N GLU A 122 -10.46 7.65 -19.47
CA GLU A 122 -10.78 7.48 -20.89
C GLU A 122 -12.28 7.66 -21.17
N LEU A 123 -13.15 7.25 -20.25
CA LEU A 123 -14.61 7.43 -20.37
C LEU A 123 -15.03 8.90 -20.44
N THR A 124 -14.19 9.79 -19.92
CA THR A 124 -14.46 11.22 -19.78
C THR A 124 -13.66 12.07 -20.75
N ILE A 125 -12.40 11.71 -21.03
CA ILE A 125 -11.50 12.52 -21.87
C ILE A 125 -11.64 12.20 -23.36
N SER A 126 -12.05 10.97 -23.69
CA SER A 126 -12.16 10.50 -25.07
C SER A 126 -13.51 10.86 -25.66
N ASP A 127 -13.50 11.45 -26.86
CA ASP A 127 -14.70 11.82 -27.60
C ASP A 127 -15.58 10.60 -27.94
N ASP A 128 -14.97 9.42 -28.10
CA ASP A 128 -15.66 8.13 -28.34
C ASP A 128 -16.71 7.82 -27.26
N TYR A 129 -16.43 8.21 -26.01
CA TYR A 129 -17.28 7.92 -24.86
C TYR A 129 -18.03 9.16 -24.38
N PHE A 130 -17.36 10.31 -24.37
CA PHE A 130 -17.96 11.55 -23.87
C PHE A 130 -19.11 12.06 -24.74
N ASN A 131 -19.06 11.80 -26.06
CA ASN A 131 -20.11 12.22 -27.00
C ASN A 131 -21.21 11.17 -27.21
N LEU A 132 -21.19 10.05 -26.48
CA LEU A 132 -22.26 9.06 -26.54
C LEU A 132 -23.61 9.66 -26.14
N PRO A 133 -24.73 9.17 -26.72
CA PRO A 133 -26.08 9.56 -26.31
C PRO A 133 -26.29 9.40 -24.80
N GLN A 134 -27.13 10.24 -24.20
CA GLN A 134 -27.31 10.31 -22.74
C GLN A 134 -27.60 8.96 -22.05
N ASN A 135 -28.33 8.05 -22.70
CA ASN A 135 -28.62 6.72 -22.17
C ASN A 135 -27.44 5.73 -22.25
N GLN A 136 -26.45 6.02 -23.10
CA GLN A 136 -25.24 5.24 -23.32
C GLN A 136 -23.99 5.90 -22.71
N ASN A 137 -24.10 7.14 -22.22
CA ASN A 137 -22.96 7.90 -21.73
C ASN A 137 -22.55 7.44 -20.31
N PRO A 138 -21.29 7.03 -20.09
CA PRO A 138 -20.83 6.57 -18.77
C PRO A 138 -20.69 7.72 -17.75
N ASN A 139 -20.68 8.97 -18.21
CA ASN A 139 -20.53 10.16 -17.37
C ASN A 139 -21.86 10.62 -16.80
N VAL A 140 -21.82 11.46 -15.76
CA VAL A 140 -22.99 12.07 -15.11
C VAL A 140 -23.83 12.84 -16.13
N VAL A 141 -25.14 12.53 -16.16
CA VAL A 141 -26.11 13.23 -17.01
C VAL A 141 -27.04 14.05 -16.12
N LEU A 142 -27.01 15.36 -16.29
CA LEU A 142 -27.82 16.30 -15.52
C LEU A 142 -29.29 16.25 -15.93
N SER A 143 -30.16 16.86 -15.12
CA SER A 143 -31.61 16.89 -15.39
C SER A 143 -31.98 17.60 -16.70
N ASP A 144 -31.17 18.56 -17.14
CA ASP A 144 -31.32 19.26 -18.42
C ASP A 144 -30.73 18.49 -19.62
N GLY A 145 -30.17 17.30 -19.38
CA GLY A 145 -29.56 16.45 -20.40
C GLY A 145 -28.09 16.75 -20.70
N ARG A 146 -27.48 17.77 -20.09
CA ARG A 146 -26.03 18.01 -20.24
C ARG A 146 -25.23 16.90 -19.58
N VAL A 147 -24.10 16.56 -20.20
CA VAL A 147 -23.14 15.58 -19.69
C VAL A 147 -21.99 16.32 -18.98
N LYS A 148 -21.70 15.94 -17.74
CA LYS A 148 -20.58 16.49 -16.95
C LYS A 148 -19.34 15.61 -17.14
N ARG A 149 -18.13 16.18 -17.07
CA ARG A 149 -16.86 15.43 -17.17
C ARG A 149 -16.54 14.71 -15.85
N GLU A 150 -17.37 13.73 -15.51
CA GLU A 150 -17.33 12.99 -14.27
C GLU A 150 -18.02 11.65 -14.49
N VAL A 151 -17.37 10.54 -14.13
CA VAL A 151 -17.99 9.22 -14.31
C VAL A 151 -19.14 9.01 -13.32
N SER A 152 -20.14 8.22 -13.72
CA SER A 152 -21.33 7.95 -12.89
C SER A 152 -21.45 6.48 -12.50
N PRO A 153 -21.78 6.16 -11.22
CA PRO A 153 -22.09 4.81 -10.77
C PRO A 153 -23.46 4.33 -11.30
N PHE A 154 -24.21 5.21 -11.96
CA PHE A 154 -25.52 4.93 -12.55
C PHE A 154 -25.48 4.93 -14.08
N GLY A 155 -24.30 5.18 -14.67
CA GLY A 155 -24.09 5.04 -16.10
C GLY A 155 -24.03 3.59 -16.56
N PRO A 156 -24.16 3.32 -17.86
CA PRO A 156 -24.05 1.97 -18.43
C PRO A 156 -22.69 1.35 -18.11
N VAL A 157 -22.67 0.02 -18.07
CA VAL A 157 -21.52 -0.79 -17.64
C VAL A 157 -20.62 -1.12 -18.84
N GLU A 158 -21.21 -1.26 -20.02
CA GLU A 158 -20.55 -1.68 -21.25
C GLU A 158 -19.34 -0.79 -21.61
N PRO A 159 -19.42 0.56 -21.56
CA PRO A 159 -18.25 1.40 -21.85
C PRO A 159 -17.06 1.15 -20.91
N TRP A 160 -17.30 0.76 -19.66
CA TRP A 160 -16.23 0.43 -18.71
C TRP A 160 -15.48 -0.83 -19.14
N HIS A 161 -16.20 -1.85 -19.60
CA HIS A 161 -15.58 -3.05 -20.16
C HIS A 161 -14.77 -2.71 -21.43
N ASP A 162 -15.33 -1.91 -22.34
CA ASP A 162 -14.66 -1.51 -23.58
C ASP A 162 -13.35 -0.76 -23.31
N VAL A 163 -13.35 0.20 -22.39
CA VAL A 163 -12.13 0.88 -21.93
C VAL A 163 -11.12 -0.11 -21.36
N GLY A 164 -11.60 -1.09 -20.57
CA GLY A 164 -10.75 -2.15 -20.05
C GLY A 164 -10.08 -2.94 -21.18
N VAL A 165 -10.83 -3.32 -22.21
CA VAL A 165 -10.28 -4.02 -23.39
C VAL A 165 -9.24 -3.17 -24.10
N LYS A 166 -9.47 -1.86 -24.26
CA LYS A 166 -8.48 -0.93 -24.84
C LYS A 166 -7.15 -0.98 -24.06
N TRP A 167 -7.19 -0.92 -22.73
CA TRP A 167 -6.00 -1.03 -21.87
C TRP A 167 -5.32 -2.40 -21.92
N GLY A 168 -6.09 -3.49 -21.92
CA GLY A 168 -5.55 -4.86 -21.92
C GLY A 168 -4.98 -5.31 -23.26
N SER A 169 -5.31 -4.62 -24.36
CA SER A 169 -5.01 -5.07 -25.73
C SER A 169 -3.93 -4.25 -26.45
N THR A 170 -3.21 -3.37 -25.73
CA THR A 170 -2.15 -2.54 -26.33
C THR A 170 -1.05 -3.38 -26.97
N ARG A 171 -0.43 -2.86 -28.03
CA ARG A 171 0.58 -3.59 -28.80
C ARG A 171 1.80 -3.96 -27.95
N MET A 172 2.26 -3.05 -27.11
CA MET A 172 3.38 -3.31 -26.20
C MET A 172 3.04 -4.36 -25.14
N LEU A 173 1.83 -4.33 -24.58
CA LEU A 173 1.41 -5.34 -23.60
C LEU A 173 1.31 -6.74 -24.21
N LYS A 174 0.89 -6.85 -25.47
CA LYS A 174 0.91 -8.11 -26.24
C LYS A 174 2.34 -8.62 -26.44
N LEU A 175 3.27 -7.74 -26.82
CA LEU A 175 4.67 -8.12 -26.99
C LEU A 175 5.30 -8.59 -25.66
N MET A 176 4.98 -7.94 -24.54
CA MET A 176 5.46 -8.38 -23.22
C MET A 176 4.94 -9.77 -22.83
N GLN A 177 3.72 -10.14 -23.26
CA GLN A 177 3.19 -11.49 -23.08
C GLN A 177 3.97 -12.55 -23.90
N GLU A 178 4.60 -12.17 -25.01
CA GLU A 178 5.47 -13.06 -25.77
C GLU A 178 6.85 -13.22 -25.10
N TRP A 179 7.39 -12.12 -24.55
CA TRP A 179 8.65 -12.16 -23.81
C TRP A 179 8.55 -12.90 -22.48
N TYR A 180 7.38 -12.86 -21.85
CA TYR A 180 7.11 -13.54 -20.59
C TYR A 180 5.76 -14.28 -20.64
N PRO A 181 5.71 -15.49 -21.21
CA PRO A 181 4.45 -16.18 -21.47
C PRO A 181 3.78 -16.85 -20.26
N ASP A 182 4.49 -17.02 -19.14
CA ASP A 182 4.00 -17.74 -17.97
C ASP A 182 4.39 -17.05 -16.64
N PRO A 183 3.93 -15.81 -16.40
CA PRO A 183 4.19 -15.14 -15.13
C PRO A 183 3.36 -15.78 -14.01
N PRO A 184 3.92 -16.01 -12.81
CA PRO A 184 3.18 -16.60 -11.71
C PRO A 184 2.10 -15.65 -11.16
N ARG A 185 2.30 -14.34 -11.30
CA ARG A 185 1.39 -13.27 -10.89
C ARG A 185 1.64 -12.05 -11.75
N VAL A 186 0.57 -11.43 -12.23
CA VAL A 186 0.59 -10.11 -12.87
C VAL A 186 -0.30 -9.19 -12.05
N ILE A 187 0.22 -8.04 -11.62
CA ILE A 187 -0.54 -7.08 -10.82
C ILE A 187 -0.72 -5.83 -11.65
N PHE A 188 -1.96 -5.45 -11.93
CA PHE A 188 -2.27 -4.17 -12.55
C PHE A 188 -2.70 -3.19 -11.47
N ILE A 189 -1.98 -2.08 -11.33
CA ILE A 189 -2.26 -1.03 -10.36
C ILE A 189 -2.83 0.18 -11.08
N SER A 190 -4.00 0.64 -10.66
CA SER A 190 -4.56 1.91 -11.13
C SER A 190 -4.27 3.02 -10.13
N ASN A 191 -3.94 4.22 -10.63
CA ASN A 191 -3.87 5.43 -9.82
C ASN A 191 -5.25 5.81 -9.22
N ASN A 192 -6.36 5.37 -9.83
CA ASN A 192 -7.70 5.41 -9.22
C ASN A 192 -8.12 6.79 -8.63
N GLU A 193 -7.75 7.88 -9.27
CA GLU A 193 -8.04 9.26 -8.83
C GLU A 193 -8.93 10.05 -9.81
N HIS A 194 -9.52 9.38 -10.81
CA HIS A 194 -10.41 10.08 -11.72
C HIS A 194 -11.63 10.64 -10.99
N THR A 195 -12.18 11.74 -11.51
CA THR A 195 -13.34 12.40 -10.92
C THR A 195 -14.59 11.52 -11.06
N ARG A 196 -15.23 11.25 -9.92
CA ARG A 196 -16.40 10.36 -9.77
C ARG A 196 -17.53 11.10 -9.08
N LEU A 197 -18.77 10.79 -9.50
CA LEU A 197 -19.97 11.30 -8.82
C LEU A 197 -19.90 11.04 -7.32
N ASN A 198 -19.80 12.11 -6.55
CA ASN A 198 -19.88 12.05 -5.10
C ASN A 198 -21.28 11.59 -4.67
N TRP A 199 -21.37 10.73 -3.65
CA TRP A 199 -22.66 10.20 -3.19
C TRP A 199 -23.62 11.29 -2.70
N ILE A 200 -23.11 12.40 -2.16
CA ILE A 200 -23.90 13.56 -1.75
C ILE A 200 -24.64 14.15 -2.95
N GLN A 201 -23.97 14.14 -4.10
CA GLN A 201 -24.43 14.67 -5.38
C GLN A 201 -25.19 13.64 -6.21
N ALA A 202 -25.52 12.47 -5.67
CA ALA A 202 -26.21 11.40 -6.41
C ALA A 202 -27.46 11.89 -7.17
N GLU A 203 -28.20 12.86 -6.61
CA GLU A 203 -29.40 13.45 -7.22
C GLU A 203 -29.15 14.47 -8.34
N GLU A 204 -27.89 14.81 -8.64
CA GLU A 204 -27.50 15.55 -9.85
C GLU A 204 -27.66 14.65 -11.10
N ASP A 205 -27.44 13.34 -10.95
CA ASP A 205 -27.60 12.39 -12.05
C ASP A 205 -29.08 12.05 -12.28
N ARG A 206 -29.59 12.38 -13.46
CA ARG A 206 -30.99 12.12 -13.82
C ARG A 206 -31.35 10.64 -13.75
N ARG A 207 -30.37 9.73 -13.88
CA ARG A 207 -30.60 8.28 -13.79
C ARG A 207 -30.84 7.85 -12.36
N PHE A 208 -30.11 8.41 -11.39
CA PHE A 208 -30.42 8.21 -9.97
C PHE A 208 -31.85 8.64 -9.67
N VAL A 209 -32.22 9.86 -10.08
CA VAL A 209 -33.57 10.41 -9.85
C VAL A 209 -34.64 9.55 -10.53
N ARG A 210 -34.39 9.03 -11.73
CA ARG A 210 -35.32 8.13 -12.43
C ARG A 210 -35.48 6.78 -11.71
N MET A 211 -34.39 6.21 -11.20
CA MET A 211 -34.40 4.89 -10.57
C MET A 211 -34.95 4.92 -9.14
N PHE A 212 -34.62 5.97 -8.38
CA PHE A 212 -34.87 6.00 -6.95
C PHE A 212 -35.78 7.15 -6.51
N GLY A 213 -35.89 8.23 -7.29
CA GLY A 213 -36.53 9.48 -6.86
C GLY A 213 -35.58 10.39 -6.07
N ARG A 214 -36.06 11.58 -5.70
CA ARG A 214 -35.33 12.58 -4.89
C ARG A 214 -35.53 12.37 -3.39
N GLY A 215 -34.71 13.02 -2.58
CA GLY A 215 -34.87 13.08 -1.12
C GLY A 215 -34.49 11.79 -0.40
N LYS A 216 -33.62 10.97 -0.99
CA LYS A 216 -33.11 9.76 -0.31
C LYS A 216 -32.15 10.12 0.81
N ASP A 217 -32.22 9.36 1.89
CA ASP A 217 -31.31 9.52 3.01
C ASP A 217 -29.86 9.14 2.64
N ALA A 218 -28.95 9.49 3.53
CA ALA A 218 -27.52 9.33 3.30
C ALA A 218 -27.04 7.88 3.31
N GLU A 219 -27.68 6.99 4.10
CA GLU A 219 -27.36 5.56 4.12
C GLU A 219 -27.70 4.95 2.76
N PHE A 220 -28.92 5.20 2.29
CA PHE A 220 -29.40 4.70 1.02
C PHE A 220 -28.49 5.14 -0.12
N LYS A 221 -28.17 6.44 -0.18
CA LYS A 221 -27.29 7.02 -1.21
C LYS A 221 -25.90 6.38 -1.22
N ARG A 222 -25.23 6.29 -0.07
CA ARG A 222 -23.90 5.66 0.01
C ARG A 222 -23.92 4.21 -0.42
N ARG A 223 -24.97 3.46 -0.03
CA ARG A 223 -25.12 2.05 -0.41
C ARG A 223 -25.25 1.88 -1.92
N VAL A 224 -26.21 2.54 -2.58
CA VAL A 224 -26.45 2.34 -4.02
C VAL A 224 -25.33 2.93 -4.89
N VAL A 225 -24.67 4.00 -4.43
CA VAL A 225 -23.46 4.53 -5.09
C VAL A 225 -22.32 3.52 -5.00
N GLY A 226 -22.08 2.95 -3.81
CA GLY A 226 -21.07 1.92 -3.60
C GLY A 226 -21.32 0.66 -4.43
N GLU A 227 -22.57 0.20 -4.52
CA GLU A 227 -22.98 -0.91 -5.39
C GLU A 227 -22.74 -0.59 -6.86
N GLY A 228 -23.12 0.60 -7.31
CA GLY A 228 -22.86 1.04 -8.67
C GLY A 228 -21.38 0.98 -9.02
N TRP A 229 -20.49 1.45 -8.14
CA TRP A 229 -19.04 1.37 -8.37
C TRP A 229 -18.50 -0.06 -8.45
N ILE A 230 -19.04 -1.00 -7.68
CA ILE A 230 -18.63 -2.40 -7.74
C ILE A 230 -18.81 -2.94 -9.16
N ASP A 231 -19.99 -2.76 -9.76
CA ASP A 231 -20.27 -3.28 -11.11
C ASP A 231 -19.32 -2.70 -12.17
N ARG A 232 -19.11 -1.37 -12.12
CA ARG A 232 -18.35 -0.64 -13.14
C ARG A 232 -16.86 -0.99 -13.10
N TYR A 233 -16.26 -1.04 -11.90
CA TYR A 233 -14.86 -1.44 -11.77
C TYR A 233 -14.64 -2.91 -12.07
N ARG A 234 -15.58 -3.80 -11.73
CA ARG A 234 -15.49 -5.21 -12.14
C ARG A 234 -15.59 -5.40 -13.64
N ALA A 235 -16.44 -4.62 -14.32
CA ALA A 235 -16.50 -4.61 -15.79
C ALA A 235 -15.20 -4.12 -16.42
N LEU A 236 -14.61 -3.03 -15.91
CA LEU A 236 -13.32 -2.50 -16.35
C LEU A 236 -12.19 -3.54 -16.23
N GLN A 237 -12.07 -4.16 -15.06
CA GLN A 237 -11.07 -5.22 -14.80
C GLN A 237 -11.29 -6.45 -15.69
N LYS A 238 -12.55 -6.85 -15.88
CA LYS A 238 -12.90 -7.91 -16.83
C LYS A 238 -12.47 -7.55 -18.25
N GLY A 239 -12.69 -6.31 -18.67
CA GLY A 239 -12.23 -5.80 -19.96
C GLY A 239 -10.71 -5.91 -20.13
N ILE A 240 -9.94 -5.46 -19.13
CA ILE A 240 -8.47 -5.58 -19.17
C ILE A 240 -8.09 -7.06 -19.33
N ARG A 241 -8.67 -7.94 -18.51
CA ARG A 241 -8.41 -9.39 -18.58
C ARG A 241 -8.77 -9.97 -19.95
N ASP A 242 -9.90 -9.56 -20.53
CA ASP A 242 -10.35 -10.05 -21.83
C ASP A 242 -9.43 -9.59 -22.97
N GLY A 243 -8.89 -8.38 -22.87
CA GLY A 243 -7.96 -7.78 -23.84
C GLY A 243 -6.57 -8.43 -23.89
N LEU A 244 -6.15 -9.12 -22.82
CA LEU A 244 -4.90 -9.89 -22.81
C LEU A 244 -4.96 -11.03 -23.85
N SER A 245 -3.83 -11.41 -24.45
CA SER A 245 -3.76 -12.48 -25.45
C SER A 245 -3.34 -13.83 -24.87
N ASN A 246 -2.60 -13.82 -23.75
CA ASN A 246 -2.02 -15.01 -23.14
C ASN A 246 -2.88 -15.54 -21.98
N ARG A 247 -3.12 -16.87 -21.96
CA ARG A 247 -3.97 -17.53 -20.96
C ARG A 247 -3.42 -17.42 -19.53
N ALA A 248 -2.12 -17.59 -19.32
CA ALA A 248 -1.50 -17.49 -18.00
C ALA A 248 -1.62 -16.06 -17.45
N TRP A 249 -1.42 -15.05 -18.30
CA TRP A 249 -1.69 -13.67 -17.93
C TRP A 249 -3.14 -13.47 -17.52
N LYS A 250 -4.12 -13.98 -18.28
CA LYS A 250 -5.54 -13.87 -17.89
C LYS A 250 -5.84 -14.47 -16.52
N SER A 251 -5.32 -15.66 -16.23
CA SER A 251 -5.60 -16.36 -14.97
C SER A 251 -4.85 -15.80 -13.78
N ASN A 252 -3.65 -15.27 -14.00
CA ASN A 252 -2.75 -14.86 -12.93
C ASN A 252 -2.79 -13.34 -12.67
N SER A 253 -3.67 -12.61 -13.36
CA SER A 253 -3.85 -11.16 -13.19
C SER A 253 -4.75 -10.81 -12.02
N ILE A 254 -4.29 -9.88 -11.18
CA ILE A 254 -5.10 -9.20 -10.16
C ILE A 254 -5.09 -7.69 -10.38
N PHE A 255 -6.13 -7.02 -9.90
CA PHE A 255 -6.31 -5.58 -10.05
C PHE A 255 -6.35 -4.85 -8.71
N VAL A 256 -5.40 -3.94 -8.54
CA VAL A 256 -5.18 -3.16 -7.32
C VAL A 256 -5.44 -1.70 -7.63
N ALA A 257 -6.03 -0.96 -6.70
CA ALA A 257 -6.20 0.47 -6.83
C ALA A 257 -5.58 1.24 -5.68
N TYR A 258 -4.98 2.39 -6.01
CA TYR A 258 -4.61 3.37 -5.01
C TYR A 258 -5.83 3.87 -4.24
N ASP A 259 -5.71 3.94 -2.91
CA ASP A 259 -6.73 4.42 -1.96
C ASP A 259 -8.13 3.75 -2.03
N ALA A 260 -8.28 2.64 -2.75
CA ALA A 260 -9.53 1.87 -2.83
C ALA A 260 -9.73 0.98 -1.58
N PHE A 261 -9.87 1.62 -0.42
CA PHE A 261 -10.01 0.95 0.89
C PHE A 261 -10.99 1.65 1.85
N GLY A 262 -10.95 1.34 3.15
CA GLY A 262 -11.70 2.08 4.16
C GLY A 262 -11.27 3.55 4.26
N PRO A 263 -12.14 4.43 4.78
CA PRO A 263 -11.83 5.85 4.90
C PRO A 263 -10.69 6.08 5.90
N ALA A 264 -9.60 6.73 5.46
CA ALA A 264 -8.47 7.09 6.32
C ALA A 264 -8.88 7.97 7.52
N HIS A 265 -9.92 8.77 7.32
CA HIS A 265 -10.46 9.73 8.27
C HIS A 265 -11.52 9.17 9.24
N PHE A 266 -11.71 7.85 9.30
CA PHE A 266 -12.75 7.23 10.13
C PHE A 266 -12.81 7.80 11.55
N ALA A 267 -13.97 8.35 11.91
CA ALA A 267 -14.27 8.97 13.20
C ALA A 267 -13.39 10.17 13.62
N ARG A 268 -12.62 10.77 12.70
CA ARG A 268 -11.67 11.86 13.01
C ARG A 268 -12.38 13.20 13.32
N TRP A 269 -13.49 13.52 12.63
CA TRP A 269 -14.36 14.68 12.88
C TRP A 269 -15.77 14.41 12.36
N ALA A 270 -16.77 15.24 12.69
CA ALA A 270 -18.18 14.96 12.38
C ALA A 270 -18.49 14.75 10.88
N GLY A 271 -17.77 15.43 9.99
CA GLY A 271 -17.95 15.33 8.53
C GLY A 271 -17.26 14.13 7.89
N TRP A 272 -16.61 13.24 8.65
CA TRP A 272 -15.87 12.11 8.08
C TRP A 272 -16.75 11.21 7.19
N MET A 273 -18.04 11.08 7.50
CA MET A 273 -18.98 10.28 6.71
C MET A 273 -19.26 10.85 5.31
N GLU A 274 -19.14 12.17 5.13
CA GLU A 274 -19.29 12.85 3.83
C GLU A 274 -18.24 12.40 2.82
N HIS A 275 -17.07 12.04 3.30
CA HIS A 275 -15.94 11.59 2.48
C HIS A 275 -15.81 10.06 2.43
N SER A 276 -16.86 9.34 2.82
CA SER A 276 -16.87 7.88 2.86
C SER A 276 -18.05 7.28 2.10
N LEU A 277 -17.89 6.04 1.66
CA LEU A 277 -18.99 5.19 1.17
C LEU A 277 -19.42 4.17 2.23
N TYR A 278 -19.26 4.51 3.52
CA TYR A 278 -19.72 3.68 4.62
C TYR A 278 -21.23 3.41 4.50
N SER A 279 -21.62 2.16 4.67
CA SER A 279 -23.01 1.71 4.77
C SER A 279 -23.09 0.73 5.92
N THR A 280 -24.25 0.62 6.59
CA THR A 280 -24.37 -0.26 7.76
C THR A 280 -23.91 -1.69 7.43
N GLY A 281 -23.00 -2.22 8.24
CA GLY A 281 -22.37 -3.53 8.04
C GLY A 281 -21.23 -3.57 7.01
N ARG A 282 -20.78 -2.43 6.49
CA ARG A 282 -19.68 -2.34 5.52
C ARG A 282 -18.94 -1.00 5.58
N SER A 283 -17.68 -0.99 6.02
CA SER A 283 -16.86 0.23 6.09
C SER A 283 -16.57 0.86 4.72
N SER A 284 -16.51 0.04 3.67
CA SER A 284 -16.23 0.48 2.31
C SER A 284 -16.63 -0.58 1.27
N PRO A 285 -17.10 -0.19 0.06
CA PRO A 285 -17.41 -1.11 -1.02
C PRO A 285 -16.16 -1.60 -1.77
N TRP A 286 -15.02 -0.93 -1.62
CA TRP A 286 -13.86 -1.18 -2.49
C TRP A 286 -13.27 -2.59 -2.43
N PRO A 287 -13.27 -3.33 -1.30
CA PRO A 287 -12.86 -4.75 -1.30
C PRO A 287 -13.70 -5.66 -2.20
N LEU A 288 -14.91 -5.23 -2.58
CA LEU A 288 -15.76 -5.92 -3.54
C LEU A 288 -15.53 -5.43 -4.97
N ALA A 289 -15.10 -4.17 -5.16
CA ALA A 289 -14.83 -3.58 -6.46
C ALA A 289 -13.42 -3.92 -7.01
N TRP A 290 -12.45 -4.16 -6.12
CA TRP A 290 -11.04 -4.39 -6.45
C TRP A 290 -10.51 -5.70 -5.86
N ASP A 291 -9.47 -6.26 -6.48
CA ASP A 291 -8.76 -7.43 -5.92
C ASP A 291 -7.78 -7.02 -4.82
N GLY A 292 -7.41 -5.74 -4.75
CA GLY A 292 -6.51 -5.21 -3.74
C GLY A 292 -6.52 -3.69 -3.66
N THR A 293 -5.72 -3.17 -2.74
CA THR A 293 -5.58 -1.74 -2.48
C THR A 293 -4.14 -1.36 -2.17
N SER A 294 -3.82 -0.08 -2.38
CA SER A 294 -2.60 0.56 -1.89
C SER A 294 -2.95 1.88 -1.20
N PRO A 295 -3.39 1.87 0.07
CA PRO A 295 -3.82 3.06 0.79
C PRO A 295 -2.63 3.93 1.22
N SER A 296 -2.88 5.23 1.31
CA SER A 296 -1.93 6.29 1.60
C SER A 296 -1.52 6.37 3.07
N PHE A 297 -0.38 5.80 3.41
CA PHE A 297 0.31 6.00 4.69
C PHE A 297 1.30 7.18 4.54
N TYR A 298 0.75 8.37 4.31
CA TYR A 298 1.49 9.54 3.86
C TYR A 298 1.59 10.61 4.94
N VAL A 299 2.66 11.40 4.86
CA VAL A 299 2.79 12.68 5.55
C VAL A 299 2.51 13.81 4.55
N PHE A 300 1.26 13.90 4.11
CA PHE A 300 0.82 14.79 3.02
C PHE A 300 1.32 16.22 3.17
N ASN A 301 1.95 16.76 2.13
CA ASN A 301 2.55 18.09 2.13
C ASN A 301 1.51 19.23 2.19
N TRP A 302 0.27 18.98 1.73
CA TRP A 302 -0.85 19.93 1.76
C TRP A 302 -1.72 19.91 3.03
N SER A 303 -1.42 19.07 4.03
CA SER A 303 -2.22 19.01 5.27
C SER A 303 -1.37 19.15 6.53
N ALA A 304 -2.02 19.36 7.68
CA ALA A 304 -1.36 19.47 8.98
C ALA A 304 -0.86 18.12 9.55
N ILE A 305 -1.05 17.02 8.84
CA ILE A 305 -0.59 15.70 9.27
C ILE A 305 0.93 15.70 9.48
N THR A 306 1.38 15.06 10.55
CA THR A 306 2.81 14.86 10.84
C THR A 306 3.08 13.40 11.21
N ASP A 307 4.34 13.01 11.41
CA ASP A 307 4.71 11.70 11.94
C ASP A 307 4.89 11.69 13.46
N TYR A 308 4.66 12.81 14.15
CA TYR A 308 4.91 12.97 15.59
C TYR A 308 3.73 13.50 16.40
N THR A 309 2.55 13.67 15.79
CA THR A 309 1.32 14.10 16.47
C THR A 309 0.22 13.05 16.38
N VAL A 310 -0.85 13.21 17.17
CA VAL A 310 -2.06 12.38 17.05
C VAL A 310 -2.62 12.40 15.62
N PHE A 311 -2.62 13.55 14.94
CA PHE A 311 -2.90 13.59 13.51
C PHE A 311 -1.66 13.12 12.73
N SER A 312 -1.57 11.81 12.57
CA SER A 312 -0.48 11.10 11.88
C SER A 312 -0.99 9.88 11.11
N PRO A 313 -0.26 9.43 10.07
CA PRO A 313 -0.60 8.17 9.40
C PRO A 313 -0.52 6.98 10.38
N GLN A 314 0.37 7.01 11.38
CA GLN A 314 0.46 5.97 12.41
C GLN A 314 -0.84 5.79 13.21
N VAL A 315 -1.46 6.90 13.63
CA VAL A 315 -2.72 6.86 14.39
C VAL A 315 -3.90 6.54 13.47
N GLU A 316 -3.97 7.18 12.30
CA GLU A 316 -5.02 6.92 11.30
C GLU A 316 -5.13 5.45 10.94
N ALA A 317 -3.99 4.83 10.64
CA ALA A 317 -3.91 3.44 10.23
C ALA A 317 -4.35 2.44 11.31
N MET A 318 -4.46 2.84 12.58
CA MET A 318 -4.98 1.92 13.61
C MET A 318 -6.45 1.56 13.34
N ASN A 319 -7.20 2.46 12.69
CA ASN A 319 -8.56 2.15 12.22
C ASN A 319 -8.56 1.17 11.04
N TRP A 320 -7.46 1.04 10.29
CA TRP A 320 -7.38 0.12 9.16
C TRP A 320 -7.28 -1.34 9.59
N VAL A 321 -6.90 -1.62 10.85
CA VAL A 321 -6.74 -3.00 11.36
C VAL A 321 -8.05 -3.78 11.27
N PHE A 322 -9.17 -3.19 11.70
CA PHE A 322 -10.47 -3.87 11.59
C PHE A 322 -11.00 -3.85 10.15
N MET A 323 -10.75 -2.77 9.40
CA MET A 323 -11.14 -2.66 7.99
C MET A 323 -10.44 -3.71 7.13
N GLN A 324 -9.17 -4.04 7.42
CA GLN A 324 -8.43 -5.08 6.70
C GLN A 324 -9.05 -6.46 7.00
N LYS A 325 -9.45 -6.71 8.26
CA LYS A 325 -10.16 -7.94 8.63
C LYS A 325 -11.51 -8.04 7.90
N GLU A 326 -12.21 -6.93 7.73
CA GLU A 326 -13.47 -6.87 6.99
C GLU A 326 -13.26 -7.08 5.48
N ALA A 327 -12.26 -6.43 4.88
CA ALA A 327 -11.90 -6.64 3.48
C ALA A 327 -11.59 -8.11 3.18
N LEU A 328 -10.87 -8.80 4.08
CA LEU A 328 -10.58 -10.23 3.96
C LEU A 328 -11.83 -11.13 4.14
N LYS A 329 -12.89 -10.65 4.79
CA LYS A 329 -14.18 -11.37 4.81
C LYS A 329 -14.89 -11.29 3.47
N PHE A 330 -14.83 -10.13 2.81
CA PHE A 330 -15.45 -9.93 1.49
C PHE A 330 -14.64 -10.56 0.35
N ASN A 331 -13.31 -10.50 0.46
CA ASN A 331 -12.38 -11.05 -0.51
C ASN A 331 -11.20 -11.71 0.25
N PRO A 332 -11.22 -13.03 0.46
CA PRO A 332 -10.15 -13.74 1.19
C PRO A 332 -8.76 -13.57 0.57
N GLU A 333 -8.69 -13.34 -0.75
CA GLU A 333 -7.46 -13.14 -1.51
C GLU A 333 -7.09 -11.65 -1.66
N PHE A 334 -7.74 -10.75 -0.91
CA PHE A 334 -7.52 -9.31 -1.02
C PHE A 334 -6.04 -8.94 -0.88
N TRP A 335 -5.51 -8.26 -1.89
CA TRP A 335 -4.10 -7.85 -1.96
C TRP A 335 -3.92 -6.48 -1.29
N PHE A 336 -3.54 -6.49 -0.01
CA PHE A 336 -3.32 -5.27 0.76
C PHE A 336 -1.87 -4.80 0.67
N GLU A 337 -1.64 -3.66 0.04
CA GLU A 337 -0.37 -2.93 0.07
C GLU A 337 -0.41 -1.80 1.09
N MET A 338 0.69 -1.06 1.23
CA MET A 338 0.77 0.20 1.96
C MET A 338 1.61 1.15 1.12
N SER A 339 0.99 2.24 0.64
CA SER A 339 1.72 3.28 -0.06
C SER A 339 2.32 4.27 0.94
N THR A 340 3.59 4.62 0.82
CA THR A 340 4.28 5.54 1.74
C THR A 340 4.85 6.75 1.03
N TRP A 341 4.74 7.93 1.65
CA TRP A 341 5.33 9.18 1.17
C TRP A 341 5.61 10.09 2.36
N ASP A 342 6.73 10.77 2.34
CA ASP A 342 7.14 11.72 3.38
C ASP A 342 6.72 13.17 3.10
N GLY A 343 5.90 13.39 2.07
CA GLY A 343 5.45 14.72 1.66
C GLY A 343 6.55 15.55 0.99
N HIS A 344 7.63 14.90 0.52
CA HIS A 344 8.66 15.62 -0.22
C HIS A 344 8.17 15.99 -1.61
N GLU A 345 8.04 17.29 -1.84
CA GLU A 345 7.77 17.91 -3.14
C GLU A 345 8.50 19.26 -3.14
N PRO A 346 9.71 19.34 -3.72
CA PRO A 346 10.50 20.58 -3.72
C PRO A 346 9.68 21.78 -4.18
N GLY A 347 9.55 22.79 -3.30
CA GLY A 347 8.73 23.97 -3.52
C GLY A 347 8.12 24.50 -2.22
N ASP A 348 7.14 25.39 -2.34
CA ASP A 348 6.51 26.05 -1.18
C ASP A 348 5.76 25.07 -0.27
N SER A 349 5.25 23.98 -0.83
CA SER A 349 4.51 22.94 -0.11
C SER A 349 5.39 21.87 0.53
N ASP A 350 6.71 21.83 0.30
CA ASP A 350 7.59 20.74 0.75
C ASP A 350 7.46 20.44 2.25
N LYS A 351 7.05 19.22 2.60
CA LYS A 351 6.90 18.80 4.00
C LYS A 351 8.25 18.74 4.70
N ARG A 352 9.32 18.33 4.02
CA ARG A 352 10.66 18.25 4.62
C ARG A 352 11.16 19.66 4.98
N ALA A 353 10.96 20.64 4.12
CA ALA A 353 11.22 22.05 4.42
C ALA A 353 10.35 22.57 5.58
N ALA A 354 9.07 22.17 5.65
CA ALA A 354 8.20 22.54 6.78
C ALA A 354 8.74 22.03 8.13
N TYR A 355 9.25 20.81 8.19
CA TYR A 355 9.94 20.30 9.39
C TYR A 355 11.20 21.11 9.71
N ALA A 356 12.02 21.42 8.71
CA ALA A 356 13.25 22.20 8.88
C ALA A 356 12.99 23.59 9.48
N ARG A 357 11.90 24.27 9.05
CA ARG A 357 11.47 25.56 9.62
C ARG A 357 11.15 25.51 11.12
N THR A 358 10.82 24.33 11.64
CA THR A 358 10.57 24.10 13.08
C THR A 358 11.77 23.48 13.81
N GLY A 359 12.96 23.49 13.20
CA GLY A 359 14.18 22.94 13.78
C GLY A 359 14.27 21.42 13.74
N GLN A 360 13.37 20.74 13.02
CA GLN A 360 13.35 19.28 12.90
C GLN A 360 14.05 18.83 11.61
N LYS A 361 14.66 17.64 11.66
CA LYS A 361 15.17 16.95 10.47
C LYS A 361 14.30 15.75 10.16
N PHE A 362 13.90 15.62 8.90
CA PHE A 362 13.20 14.43 8.40
C PHE A 362 14.18 13.57 7.61
N THR A 363 14.86 12.66 8.30
CA THR A 363 15.92 11.83 7.72
C THR A 363 15.37 10.52 7.16
N PRO A 364 16.12 9.80 6.31
CA PRO A 364 15.76 8.44 5.91
C PRO A 364 15.48 7.50 7.10
N ALA A 365 16.25 7.63 8.19
CA ALA A 365 16.04 6.85 9.41
C ALA A 365 14.68 7.14 10.06
N ARG A 366 14.28 8.42 10.17
CA ARG A 366 12.97 8.82 10.70
C ARG A 366 11.83 8.31 9.81
N TYR A 367 12.00 8.43 8.50
CA TYR A 367 11.04 7.89 7.54
C TYR A 367 10.88 6.38 7.65
N GLY A 368 12.00 5.65 7.69
CA GLY A 368 12.01 4.19 7.90
C GLY A 368 11.37 3.78 9.23
N GLY A 369 11.59 4.53 10.32
CA GLY A 369 10.92 4.30 11.60
C GLY A 369 9.40 4.45 11.52
N MET A 370 8.93 5.54 10.89
CA MET A 370 7.50 5.76 10.65
C MET A 370 6.87 4.65 9.80
N VAL A 371 7.52 4.28 8.68
CA VAL A 371 7.04 3.24 7.78
C VAL A 371 7.03 1.87 8.47
N GLN A 372 8.07 1.55 9.24
CA GLN A 372 8.16 0.28 9.96
C GLN A 372 7.07 0.17 11.03
N PHE A 373 6.64 1.26 11.67
CA PHE A 373 5.44 1.24 12.52
C PHE A 373 4.20 0.76 11.74
N GLY A 374 3.94 1.36 10.57
CA GLY A 374 2.84 0.95 9.69
C GLY A 374 2.95 -0.50 9.22
N MET A 375 4.17 -0.96 8.89
CA MET A 375 4.42 -2.35 8.50
C MET A 375 4.00 -3.34 9.58
N TRP A 376 4.37 -3.11 10.85
CA TRP A 376 4.03 -4.05 11.92
C TRP A 376 2.59 -3.93 12.39
N LEU A 377 1.96 -2.76 12.22
CA LEU A 377 0.54 -2.55 12.44
C LEU A 377 -0.33 -3.27 11.39
N LEU A 378 0.01 -3.19 10.11
CA LEU A 378 -0.87 -3.62 9.02
C LEU A 378 -0.43 -4.90 8.33
N ARG A 379 0.87 -5.23 8.41
CA ARG A 379 1.52 -6.35 7.72
C ARG A 379 1.14 -6.44 6.24
N PRO A 380 1.43 -5.38 5.45
CA PRO A 380 1.09 -5.34 4.03
C PRO A 380 1.90 -6.35 3.22
N ARG A 381 1.37 -6.75 2.05
CA ARG A 381 2.09 -7.58 1.07
C ARG A 381 3.19 -6.81 0.36
N VAL A 382 2.97 -5.52 0.12
CA VAL A 382 3.92 -4.62 -0.52
C VAL A 382 3.96 -3.30 0.23
N VAL A 383 5.16 -2.79 0.49
CA VAL A 383 5.36 -1.40 0.90
C VAL A 383 5.80 -0.63 -0.34
N ARG A 384 4.95 0.28 -0.82
CA ARG A 384 5.14 0.97 -2.09
C ARG A 384 5.47 2.44 -1.86
N GLU A 385 6.71 2.80 -2.15
CA GLU A 385 7.20 4.15 -1.90
C GLU A 385 6.85 5.09 -3.05
N PHE A 386 6.40 6.30 -2.72
CA PHE A 386 6.08 7.33 -3.71
C PHE A 386 7.20 8.37 -3.87
N ARG A 387 7.55 8.59 -5.13
CA ARG A 387 8.31 9.73 -5.65
C ARG A 387 7.69 10.22 -6.95
N GLY A 388 7.84 11.51 -7.22
CA GLY A 388 7.44 12.10 -8.48
C GLY A 388 8.21 11.49 -9.65
N TYR A 389 7.62 11.51 -10.83
CA TYR A 389 8.22 10.90 -12.04
C TYR A 389 9.54 11.54 -12.48
N ARG A 390 9.87 12.73 -11.96
CA ARG A 390 11.12 13.46 -12.20
C ARG A 390 12.16 13.29 -11.11
N ASP A 391 11.80 12.66 -9.99
CA ASP A 391 12.73 12.45 -8.89
C ASP A 391 13.80 11.44 -9.30
N THR A 392 15.03 11.70 -8.86
CA THR A 392 16.21 10.91 -9.23
C THR A 392 16.67 10.02 -8.07
N LEU A 393 17.41 8.96 -8.41
CA LEU A 393 18.03 8.06 -7.43
C LEU A 393 18.93 8.82 -6.45
N SER A 394 19.75 9.78 -6.91
CA SER A 394 20.68 10.50 -6.04
C SER A 394 20.01 11.22 -4.86
N GLU A 395 18.75 11.66 -5.03
CA GLU A 395 18.02 12.39 -4.01
C GLU A 395 17.08 11.47 -3.22
N ALA A 396 16.41 10.54 -3.89
CA ALA A 396 15.33 9.74 -3.32
C ALA A 396 15.78 8.38 -2.82
N GLU A 397 16.85 7.80 -3.37
CA GLU A 397 17.29 6.44 -3.05
C GLU A 397 17.54 6.22 -1.55
N PRO A 398 18.19 7.12 -0.79
CA PRO A 398 18.39 6.90 0.64
C PRO A 398 17.07 6.67 1.41
N TYR A 399 15.99 7.34 1.01
CA TYR A 399 14.67 7.17 1.63
C TYR A 399 13.98 5.88 1.20
N PHE A 400 14.14 5.49 -0.07
CA PHE A 400 13.64 4.19 -0.54
C PHE A 400 14.40 3.03 0.11
N LEU A 401 15.73 3.12 0.23
CA LEU A 401 16.56 2.10 0.87
C LEU A 401 16.19 1.88 2.34
N ALA A 402 15.80 2.92 3.07
CA ALA A 402 15.29 2.76 4.44
C ALA A 402 14.05 1.84 4.50
N ILE A 403 13.22 1.81 3.45
CA ILE A 403 12.08 0.89 3.32
C ILE A 403 12.52 -0.50 2.87
N VAL A 404 13.42 -0.58 1.89
CA VAL A 404 13.99 -1.86 1.42
C VAL A 404 14.65 -2.60 2.59
N GLU A 405 15.45 -1.91 3.40
CA GLU A 405 16.07 -2.46 4.62
C GLU A 405 15.04 -2.93 5.64
N ALA A 406 13.94 -2.18 5.83
CA ALA A 406 12.87 -2.58 6.73
C ALA A 406 12.17 -3.87 6.25
N VAL A 407 11.97 -4.02 4.93
CA VAL A 407 11.44 -5.24 4.30
C VAL A 407 12.41 -6.40 4.45
N ASP A 408 13.67 -6.22 4.05
CA ASP A 408 14.69 -7.27 4.11
C ASP A 408 14.94 -7.75 5.53
N ARG A 409 14.86 -6.86 6.53
CA ARG A 409 14.96 -7.24 7.94
C ARG A 409 13.89 -8.25 8.33
N VAL A 410 12.66 -8.14 7.83
CA VAL A 410 11.60 -9.12 8.08
C VAL A 410 11.92 -10.48 7.46
N HIS A 411 12.55 -10.51 6.28
CA HIS A 411 12.95 -11.76 5.61
C HIS A 411 14.14 -12.44 6.30
N ASN A 412 15.12 -11.65 6.70
CA ASN A 412 16.44 -12.12 7.12
C ASN A 412 16.54 -12.40 8.62
N GLN A 413 15.74 -11.73 9.46
CA GLN A 413 15.75 -11.93 10.92
C GLN A 413 14.71 -13.00 11.32
N PRO A 414 15.12 -14.21 11.78
CA PRO A 414 14.19 -15.31 12.04
C PRO A 414 13.07 -14.96 13.03
N THR A 415 13.39 -14.24 14.10
CA THR A 415 12.40 -13.83 15.11
C THR A 415 11.35 -12.90 14.50
N LEU A 416 11.78 -11.91 13.72
CA LEU A 416 10.87 -10.98 13.06
C LEU A 416 9.99 -11.71 12.04
N ARG A 417 10.58 -12.58 11.23
CA ARG A 417 9.85 -13.41 10.27
C ARG A 417 8.75 -14.24 10.95
N GLU A 418 9.06 -14.85 12.07
CA GLU A 418 8.12 -15.69 12.81
C GLU A 418 6.95 -14.88 13.39
N PHE A 419 7.24 -13.73 14.00
CA PHE A 419 6.21 -12.80 14.50
C PHE A 419 5.39 -12.16 13.38
N TRP A 420 5.99 -11.84 12.24
CA TRP A 420 5.25 -11.34 11.10
C TRP A 420 4.18 -12.34 10.67
N ARG A 421 4.58 -13.61 10.53
CA ARG A 421 3.73 -14.71 10.09
C ARG A 421 2.61 -15.04 11.07
N GLN A 422 2.92 -15.08 12.37
CA GLN A 422 2.07 -15.72 13.37
C GLN A 422 1.65 -14.82 14.53
N GLY A 423 2.25 -13.64 14.68
CA GLY A 423 1.93 -12.72 15.76
C GLY A 423 0.53 -12.12 15.63
N GLU A 424 -0.09 -11.85 16.76
CA GLU A 424 -1.35 -11.13 16.84
C GLU A 424 -1.09 -9.76 17.47
N LEU A 425 -1.66 -8.68 16.92
CA LEU A 425 -1.51 -7.35 17.53
C LEU A 425 -2.10 -7.37 18.94
N ALA A 426 -1.36 -6.82 19.90
CA ALA A 426 -1.85 -6.61 21.25
C ALA A 426 -2.61 -5.26 21.31
N PRO A 427 -3.95 -5.27 21.45
CA PRO A 427 -4.70 -4.03 21.57
C PRO A 427 -4.47 -3.38 22.93
N ASN A 428 -4.33 -2.06 22.93
CA ASN A 428 -4.31 -1.28 24.16
C ASN A 428 -5.75 -0.87 24.51
N ARG A 429 -6.41 -1.68 25.34
CA ARG A 429 -7.80 -1.44 25.76
C ARG A 429 -7.93 -0.50 26.96
N ALA A 430 -6.82 0.04 27.47
CA ALA A 430 -6.86 1.03 28.56
C ALA A 430 -7.46 2.37 28.10
N HIS A 431 -7.40 2.66 26.79
CA HIS A 431 -7.90 3.90 26.20
C HIS A 431 -8.68 3.63 24.93
N ALA A 432 -9.64 4.50 24.63
CA ALA A 432 -10.23 4.55 23.31
C ALA A 432 -9.24 5.16 22.29
N HIS A 433 -9.40 4.82 21.01
CA HIS A 433 -8.73 5.51 19.91
C HIS A 433 -9.03 7.03 19.98
N PRO A 434 -8.13 7.98 19.69
CA PRO A 434 -8.42 9.42 19.82
C PRO A 434 -9.53 9.93 18.87
N TYR A 435 -9.71 9.27 17.72
CA TYR A 435 -10.82 9.54 16.80
C TYR A 435 -12.09 8.81 17.25
N GLN A 436 -12.99 9.52 17.94
CA GLN A 436 -14.25 8.98 18.47
C GLN A 436 -15.51 9.70 17.95
N THR A 437 -15.38 10.50 16.90
CA THR A 437 -16.50 11.30 16.41
C THR A 437 -17.42 10.47 15.51
N ILE A 438 -18.66 10.21 15.94
CA ILE A 438 -19.67 9.46 15.16
C ILE A 438 -19.13 8.10 14.70
N VAL A 439 -18.72 7.28 15.66
CA VAL A 439 -18.36 5.89 15.41
C VAL A 439 -19.64 5.10 15.17
N PRO A 440 -19.78 4.35 14.06
CA PRO A 440 -20.96 3.52 13.87
C PRO A 440 -21.09 2.43 14.95
N PRO A 441 -22.31 2.08 15.39
CA PRO A 441 -22.53 1.14 16.51
C PRO A 441 -21.81 -0.20 16.35
N GLU A 442 -21.73 -0.74 15.14
CA GLU A 442 -21.05 -2.02 14.86
C GLU A 442 -19.53 -1.97 15.06
N TYR A 443 -18.94 -0.77 15.11
CA TYR A 443 -17.51 -0.54 15.26
C TYR A 443 -17.12 0.11 16.60
N GLU A 444 -18.06 0.33 17.52
CA GLU A 444 -17.76 0.90 18.85
C GLU A 444 -16.89 -0.03 19.69
N LYS A 445 -17.10 -1.35 19.58
CA LYS A 445 -16.43 -2.37 20.40
C LYS A 445 -15.25 -3.05 19.72
N VAL A 446 -14.93 -2.68 18.48
CA VAL A 446 -13.78 -3.26 17.78
C VAL A 446 -12.49 -2.66 18.32
N ASP A 447 -11.44 -3.48 18.45
CA ASP A 447 -10.14 -2.98 18.84
C ASP A 447 -9.60 -2.01 17.77
N ARG A 448 -9.48 -0.74 18.14
CA ARG A 448 -9.01 0.35 17.27
C ARG A 448 -7.74 1.02 17.76
N TRP A 449 -7.32 0.76 19.01
CA TRP A 449 -6.16 1.40 19.62
C TRP A 449 -5.06 0.36 19.90
N PHE A 450 -3.89 0.57 19.29
CA PHE A 450 -2.76 -0.36 19.36
C PHE A 450 -1.46 0.32 19.80
N LEU A 451 -1.49 1.64 20.04
CA LEU A 451 -0.36 2.37 20.64
C LEU A 451 -0.21 1.93 22.09
N LEU A 452 0.99 1.52 22.49
CA LEU A 452 1.26 1.19 23.88
C LEU A 452 1.48 2.45 24.71
N ASP A 453 1.07 2.41 25.96
CA ASP A 453 1.32 3.52 26.88
C ASP A 453 2.82 3.61 27.22
N THR A 454 3.35 4.82 27.28
CA THR A 454 4.75 5.08 27.62
C THR A 454 4.92 6.08 28.76
N SER A 455 6.07 6.05 29.43
CA SER A 455 6.43 7.06 30.44
C SER A 455 6.62 8.48 29.89
N LEU A 456 6.56 8.66 28.56
CA LEU A 456 6.70 9.95 27.88
C LEU A 456 5.37 10.46 27.30
N ASP A 457 4.29 9.72 27.47
CA ASP A 457 2.98 10.10 26.94
C ASP A 457 2.49 11.40 27.58
N PRO A 458 1.97 12.36 26.79
CA PRO A 458 1.37 13.55 27.36
C PRO A 458 0.08 13.20 28.10
N ARG A 459 -0.34 14.09 29.01
CA ARG A 459 -1.60 13.95 29.72
C ARG A 459 -2.78 13.91 28.74
N ARG A 460 -3.68 12.95 28.93
CA ARG A 460 -4.94 12.81 28.19
C ARG A 460 -6.01 13.80 28.72
N PRO A 461 -7.06 14.15 27.95
CA PRO A 461 -7.35 13.69 26.58
C PRO A 461 -6.37 14.26 25.55
N TRP A 462 -6.18 13.53 24.46
CA TRP A 462 -5.34 14.00 23.36
C TRP A 462 -6.20 14.59 22.24
N GLU A 463 -5.68 15.65 21.64
CA GLU A 463 -6.24 16.31 20.46
C GLU A 463 -5.33 16.10 19.25
N LEU A 464 -5.79 16.46 18.04
CA LEU A 464 -5.06 16.23 16.79
C LEU A 464 -3.61 16.76 16.81
N GLY A 465 -3.37 17.92 17.42
CA GLY A 465 -2.04 18.53 17.54
C GLY A 465 -1.19 17.99 18.70
N THR A 466 -1.69 17.07 19.51
CA THR A 466 -0.95 16.52 20.65
C THR A 466 0.27 15.74 20.16
N VAL A 467 1.45 16.14 20.63
CA VAL A 467 2.73 15.50 20.29
C VAL A 467 2.85 14.14 20.98
N LEU A 468 3.19 13.11 20.22
CA LEU A 468 3.46 11.75 20.70
C LEU A 468 4.97 11.48 20.58
N PRO A 469 5.73 11.50 21.70
CA PRO A 469 7.19 11.37 21.65
C PRO A 469 7.69 10.00 21.22
N VAL A 470 6.88 8.97 21.45
CA VAL A 470 7.19 7.56 21.15
C VAL A 470 5.98 6.92 20.51
N TYR A 471 6.21 6.20 19.41
CA TYR A 471 5.24 5.29 18.83
C TYR A 471 5.69 3.87 19.08
N SER A 472 4.88 3.11 19.81
CA SER A 472 5.17 1.72 20.10
C SER A 472 3.93 0.84 19.95
N LEU A 473 4.14 -0.40 19.52
CA LEU A 473 3.12 -1.44 19.38
C LEU A 473 3.73 -2.79 19.77
N ALA A 474 2.89 -3.79 20.01
CA ALA A 474 3.34 -5.16 20.24
C ALA A 474 2.54 -6.17 19.42
N LEU A 475 3.24 -7.21 18.96
CA LEU A 475 2.63 -8.46 18.53
C LEU A 475 2.89 -9.52 19.61
N VAL A 476 1.88 -10.33 19.92
CA VAL A 476 1.95 -11.43 20.89
C VAL A 476 1.85 -12.77 20.17
N ARG A 477 2.56 -13.78 20.71
CA ARG A 477 2.47 -15.19 20.34
C ARG A 477 2.43 -16.07 21.58
N GLY A 478 1.94 -17.30 21.42
CA GLY A 478 1.81 -18.27 22.50
C GLY A 478 0.60 -18.00 23.40
N ALA A 479 0.50 -18.79 24.47
CA ALA A 479 -0.55 -18.68 25.49
C ALA A 479 0.10 -18.61 26.87
N ARG A 480 -0.62 -18.06 27.86
CA ARG A 480 -0.12 -18.00 29.25
C ARG A 480 0.26 -19.42 29.73
N PRO A 481 1.36 -19.57 30.49
CA PRO A 481 2.33 -18.55 30.93
C PRO A 481 3.54 -18.39 29.99
N ASN A 482 3.45 -18.85 28.74
CA ASN A 482 4.55 -18.90 27.77
C ASN A 482 4.35 -17.91 26.62
N ARG A 483 3.73 -16.75 26.88
CA ARG A 483 3.58 -15.72 25.84
C ARG A 483 4.93 -15.08 25.53
N GLN A 484 5.08 -14.66 24.28
CA GLN A 484 6.19 -13.81 23.86
C GLN A 484 5.62 -12.61 23.12
N TRP A 485 6.21 -11.44 23.35
CA TRP A 485 5.87 -10.21 22.66
C TRP A 485 7.05 -9.71 21.85
N LEU A 486 6.79 -9.34 20.60
CA LEU A 486 7.67 -8.50 19.82
C LEU A 486 7.18 -7.06 19.95
N VAL A 487 7.93 -6.24 20.67
CA VAL A 487 7.67 -4.81 20.82
C VAL A 487 8.47 -4.06 19.76
N TYR A 488 7.78 -3.28 18.93
CA TYR A 488 8.40 -2.29 18.06
C TYR A 488 8.19 -0.90 18.67
N SER A 489 9.22 -0.06 18.65
CA SER A 489 9.14 1.31 19.13
C SER A 489 10.05 2.24 18.34
N HIS A 490 9.58 3.43 17.96
CA HIS A 490 10.40 4.52 17.40
C HIS A 490 10.03 5.87 18.00
N ALA A 491 10.98 6.82 17.97
CA ALA A 491 10.84 8.16 18.53
C ALA A 491 11.16 9.21 17.46
N PRO A 492 10.16 9.76 16.74
CA PRO A 492 10.37 10.53 15.51
C PRO A 492 11.32 11.73 15.65
N MET A 493 11.26 12.41 16.79
CA MET A 493 11.97 13.69 16.98
C MET A 493 13.40 13.51 17.51
N SER A 494 13.66 12.47 18.31
CA SER A 494 14.98 12.20 18.90
C SER A 494 15.00 10.86 19.64
N ASP A 495 16.19 10.26 19.74
CA ASP A 495 16.41 9.07 20.55
C ASP A 495 16.03 9.30 22.01
N ARG A 496 15.40 8.29 22.62
CA ARG A 496 14.95 8.28 24.02
C ARG A 496 15.56 7.10 24.75
N LYS A 497 16.01 7.33 25.99
CA LYS A 497 16.67 6.32 26.82
C LYS A 497 15.78 5.88 27.96
N GLY A 498 15.78 4.57 28.23
CA GLY A 498 15.10 4.01 29.39
C GLY A 498 13.61 4.33 29.49
N VAL A 499 12.92 4.42 28.35
CA VAL A 499 11.47 4.63 28.28
C VAL A 499 10.76 3.42 28.88
N GLN A 500 9.79 3.65 29.77
CA GLN A 500 8.92 2.58 30.22
C GLN A 500 7.80 2.42 29.19
N VAL A 501 7.60 1.20 28.70
CA VAL A 501 6.53 0.85 27.76
C VAL A 501 5.66 -0.23 28.39
N MET A 502 4.36 0.02 28.48
CA MET A 502 3.38 -0.91 29.04
C MET A 502 2.98 -1.96 28.00
N ILE A 503 3.18 -3.25 28.29
CA ILE A 503 2.64 -4.34 27.46
C ILE A 503 1.28 -4.78 28.02
N PRO A 504 0.18 -4.67 27.23
CA PRO A 504 -1.16 -5.02 27.68
C PRO A 504 -1.22 -6.44 28.24
N ASP A 505 -1.96 -6.61 29.35
CA ASP A 505 -2.14 -7.89 30.05
C ASP A 505 -0.82 -8.55 30.53
N PHE A 506 0.24 -7.76 30.72
CA PHE A 506 1.53 -8.21 31.24
C PHE A 506 2.19 -7.22 32.23
N ARG A 507 3.11 -6.36 31.79
CA ARG A 507 3.86 -5.41 32.65
C ARG A 507 4.53 -4.29 31.86
N ASN A 508 5.10 -3.33 32.57
CA ASN A 508 6.03 -2.35 32.02
C ASN A 508 7.40 -2.98 31.72
N ILE A 509 7.97 -2.64 30.58
CA ILE A 509 9.37 -2.92 30.22
C ILE A 509 10.13 -1.61 30.10
N LYS A 510 11.45 -1.63 30.36
CA LYS A 510 12.32 -0.46 30.17
C LYS A 510 13.21 -0.68 28.96
N ILE A 511 13.09 0.18 27.95
CA ILE A 511 13.82 0.06 26.67
C ILE A 511 14.33 1.41 26.18
N ASP A 512 15.36 1.35 25.35
CA ASP A 512 15.78 2.49 24.53
C ASP A 512 14.97 2.52 23.23
N VAL A 513 14.60 3.73 22.80
CA VAL A 513 13.79 3.97 21.60
C VAL A 513 14.55 4.92 20.70
N THR A 514 14.85 4.49 19.48
CA THR A 514 15.62 5.28 18.50
C THR A 514 14.70 5.94 17.48
N VAL A 515 15.22 6.94 16.75
CA VAL A 515 14.54 7.54 15.59
C VAL A 515 14.27 6.49 14.50
N ALA A 516 15.23 5.60 14.23
CA ALA A 516 15.10 4.52 13.23
C ALA A 516 14.15 3.39 13.67
N GLY A 517 13.76 3.39 14.94
CA GLY A 517 13.02 2.31 15.58
C GLY A 517 13.90 1.14 16.00
N ALA A 518 13.38 0.36 16.96
CA ALA A 518 14.03 -0.81 17.53
C ALA A 518 13.01 -1.91 17.85
N PHE A 519 13.48 -3.15 17.83
CA PHE A 519 12.71 -4.33 18.20
C PHE A 519 13.21 -4.93 19.51
N HIS A 520 12.27 -5.31 20.38
CA HIS A 520 12.56 -6.00 21.62
C HIS A 520 11.66 -7.23 21.74
N LEU A 521 12.28 -8.40 21.90
CA LEU A 521 11.58 -9.64 22.26
C LEU A 521 11.45 -9.72 23.77
N VAL A 522 10.23 -9.93 24.25
CA VAL A 522 9.91 -10.04 25.68
C VAL A 522 9.28 -11.39 25.93
N ASP A 523 9.83 -12.16 26.85
CA ASP A 523 9.38 -13.51 27.18
C ASP A 523 8.69 -13.54 28.55
N GLU A 524 7.45 -14.05 28.60
CA GLU A 524 6.64 -14.07 29.83
C GLU A 524 7.27 -14.97 30.90
N LYS A 525 7.77 -16.15 30.51
CA LYS A 525 8.23 -17.14 31.48
C LYS A 525 9.56 -16.75 32.13
N SER A 526 10.53 -16.36 31.30
CA SER A 526 11.87 -15.97 31.75
C SER A 526 11.96 -14.51 32.20
N GLN A 527 10.94 -13.70 31.90
CA GLN A 527 10.93 -12.25 32.15
C GLN A 527 12.08 -11.51 31.43
N ARG A 528 12.72 -12.14 30.44
CA ARG A 528 13.85 -11.57 29.71
C ARG A 528 13.37 -10.60 28.64
N ILE A 529 14.12 -9.52 28.46
CA ILE A 529 13.99 -8.57 27.35
C ILE A 529 15.26 -8.69 26.50
N GLN A 530 15.11 -8.89 25.20
CA GLN A 530 16.22 -9.00 24.25
C GLN A 530 15.99 -8.05 23.08
N THR A 531 16.93 -7.12 22.87
CA THR A 531 16.95 -6.33 21.63
C THR A 531 17.27 -7.21 20.44
N ILE A 532 16.43 -7.15 19.42
CA ILE A 532 16.63 -7.84 18.15
C ILE A 532 17.40 -6.90 17.23
N ARG A 533 18.59 -7.33 16.82
CA ARG A 533 19.45 -6.62 15.88
C ARG A 533 19.17 -7.08 14.46
#